data_AF-A0AAE7MR09-F1
#
_entry.id   AF-A0AAE7MR09-F1
#
_cell.length_a   1.000
_cell.length_b   1.000
_cell.length_c   1.000
_cell.angle_alpha   90.00
_cell.angle_beta   90.00
_cell.angle_gamma   90.00
#
_symmetry.space_group_name_H-M   'P 1'
#
loop_
_entity.id
_entity.type
_entity.pdbx_description
1 polymer ?
#
loop_
_entity_poly.entity_id
_entity_poly.type
_entity_poly.pdbx_seq_one_letter_code
_entity_poly.pdbx_strand_id
1 'polypeptide(L)'
;MGLIPIIVNENNEQLVSGRELYEFLEVATPYTRWFERMTEYGFTENVDFTVIAKNVHDDTAFGGVRKIIDHAMTIDMAKEISMIQRTEKGKQARQYFIQVEKEYLKELKKTLNDPREQLRLFYQFGEQTAVRVDAIEKDVSILKETMRISGKQEADIQRAGKQKVIEVLGGKDSPAYESISKKVFATFWSEFKRYFSIPRYGELPCKQFEEALIFIAEWLPETAMRMEINQLNRQSQLFRA
;
A
#
# COMPACT_ATOMS: atom_id res chain seq x y z
N MET A 1 32.93 4.53 -31.64
CA MET A 1 32.60 3.10 -31.67
C MET A 1 33.21 2.47 -30.44
N GLY A 2 32.40 1.85 -29.58
CA GLY A 2 32.89 1.20 -28.36
C GLY A 2 33.69 -0.07 -28.65
N LEU A 3 34.56 -0.49 -27.73
CA LEU A 3 35.40 -1.69 -27.88
C LEU A 3 34.57 -2.98 -27.83
N ILE A 4 33.56 -3.02 -26.96
CA ILE A 4 32.63 -4.15 -26.79
C ILE A 4 31.20 -3.57 -26.76
N PRO A 5 30.26 -4.08 -27.56
CA PRO A 5 28.87 -3.61 -27.54
C PRO A 5 28.19 -3.84 -26.18
N ILE A 6 27.43 -2.84 -25.73
CA ILE A 6 26.62 -2.91 -24.51
C ILE A 6 25.15 -2.81 -24.93
N ILE A 7 24.35 -3.77 -24.45
CA ILE A 7 22.92 -3.90 -24.71
C ILE A 7 22.18 -3.41 -23.48
N VAL A 8 21.10 -2.65 -23.64
CA VAL A 8 20.24 -2.24 -22.52
C VAL A 8 18.94 -3.03 -22.62
N ASN A 9 18.55 -3.70 -21.53
CA ASN A 9 17.29 -4.45 -21.48
C ASN A 9 16.09 -3.56 -21.11
N GLU A 10 14.89 -4.15 -21.06
CA GLU A 10 13.65 -3.45 -20.69
C GLU A 10 13.67 -2.87 -19.27
N ASN A 11 14.50 -3.43 -18.39
CA ASN A 11 14.68 -2.98 -17.01
C ASN A 11 15.74 -1.87 -16.87
N ASN A 12 16.23 -1.30 -17.98
CA ASN A 12 17.34 -0.33 -18.02
C ASN A 12 18.68 -0.87 -17.49
N GLU A 13 18.87 -2.18 -17.47
CA GLU A 13 20.14 -2.80 -17.06
C GLU A 13 21.07 -2.91 -18.26
N GLN A 14 22.35 -2.55 -18.04
CA GLN A 14 23.39 -2.66 -19.05
C GLN A 14 24.00 -4.07 -19.04
N LEU A 15 23.92 -4.74 -20.18
CA LEU A 15 24.35 -6.11 -20.39
C LEU A 15 25.43 -6.18 -21.47
N VAL A 16 26.32 -7.16 -21.35
CA VAL A 16 27.40 -7.45 -22.28
C VAL A 16 27.20 -8.86 -22.81
N SER A 17 27.46 -9.09 -24.10
CA SER A 17 27.48 -10.46 -24.62
C SER A 17 28.78 -11.16 -24.20
N GLY A 18 28.64 -12.36 -23.63
CA GLY A 18 29.77 -13.19 -23.25
C GLY A 18 30.62 -13.58 -24.46
N ARG A 19 30.03 -13.77 -25.64
CA ARG A 19 30.76 -14.05 -26.88
C ARG A 19 31.58 -12.86 -27.37
N GLU A 20 31.01 -11.66 -27.34
CA GLU A 20 31.72 -10.42 -27.70
C GLU A 20 32.92 -10.20 -26.76
N LEU A 21 32.73 -10.41 -25.45
CA LEU A 21 33.82 -10.33 -24.48
C LEU A 21 34.87 -11.41 -24.74
N TYR A 22 34.45 -12.66 -24.98
CA TYR A 22 35.34 -13.77 -25.28
C TYR A 22 36.21 -13.52 -26.52
N GLU A 23 35.60 -13.01 -27.59
CA GLU A 23 36.27 -12.70 -28.85
C GLU A 23 37.29 -11.56 -28.66
N PHE A 24 36.90 -10.50 -27.94
CA PHE A 24 37.79 -9.40 -27.61
C PHE A 24 39.01 -9.83 -26.77
N LEU A 25 38.80 -10.77 -25.83
CA LEU A 25 39.84 -11.30 -24.95
C LEU A 25 40.79 -12.29 -25.66
N GLU A 26 40.48 -12.70 -26.89
CA GLU A 26 41.30 -13.62 -27.71
C GLU A 26 41.62 -14.93 -26.96
N VAL A 27 40.62 -15.48 -26.25
CA VAL A 27 40.79 -16.69 -25.46
C VAL A 27 40.95 -17.92 -26.37
N ALA A 28 42.00 -18.70 -26.12
CA ALA A 28 42.31 -19.90 -26.93
C ALA A 28 41.39 -21.10 -26.65
N THR A 29 40.84 -21.23 -25.44
CA THR A 29 39.96 -22.34 -25.06
C THR A 29 38.55 -22.15 -25.64
N PRO A 30 37.91 -23.18 -26.21
CA PRO A 30 36.56 -23.06 -26.76
C PRO A 30 35.57 -22.38 -25.82
N TYR A 31 34.73 -21.50 -26.36
CA TYR A 31 33.79 -20.66 -25.62
C TYR A 31 33.01 -21.38 -24.52
N THR A 32 32.44 -22.56 -24.81
CA THR A 32 31.63 -23.32 -23.86
C THR A 32 32.43 -23.68 -22.60
N ARG A 33 33.62 -24.27 -22.78
CA ARG A 33 34.52 -24.62 -21.68
C ARG A 33 35.05 -23.39 -20.95
N TRP A 34 35.33 -22.32 -21.69
CA TRP A 34 35.78 -21.08 -21.08
C TRP A 34 34.70 -20.50 -20.17
N PHE A 35 33.46 -20.41 -20.67
CA PHE A 35 32.35 -19.81 -19.96
C PHE A 35 31.95 -20.63 -18.72
N GLU A 36 31.87 -21.96 -18.84
CA GLU A 36 31.66 -22.87 -17.70
C GLU A 36 32.70 -22.59 -16.60
N ARG A 37 33.98 -22.51 -16.95
CA ARG A 37 35.04 -22.16 -16.00
C ARG A 37 34.90 -20.75 -15.43
N MET A 38 34.40 -19.78 -16.19
CA MET A 38 34.17 -18.43 -15.67
C MET A 38 33.05 -18.43 -14.62
N THR A 39 32.00 -19.22 -14.81
CA THR A 39 30.88 -19.32 -13.83
C THR A 39 31.31 -19.92 -12.49
N GLU A 40 32.37 -20.74 -12.45
CA GLU A 40 32.93 -21.31 -11.21
C GLU A 40 33.52 -20.28 -10.24
N TYR A 41 33.79 -19.04 -10.70
CA TYR A 41 34.35 -17.98 -9.85
C TYR A 41 33.32 -17.29 -8.93
N GLY A 42 32.10 -17.83 -8.83
CA GLY A 42 31.07 -17.36 -7.89
C GLY A 42 29.93 -16.57 -8.54
N PHE A 43 29.76 -16.65 -9.86
CA PHE A 43 28.64 -16.01 -10.56
C PHE A 43 27.39 -16.90 -10.54
N THR A 44 26.23 -16.26 -10.42
CA THR A 44 24.92 -16.92 -10.32
C THR A 44 24.08 -16.67 -11.57
N GLU A 45 23.54 -17.74 -12.16
CA GLU A 45 22.61 -17.64 -13.29
C GLU A 45 21.32 -16.91 -12.87
N ASN A 46 20.80 -16.04 -13.74
CA ASN A 46 19.68 -15.12 -13.53
C ASN A 46 19.95 -13.97 -12.55
N VAL A 47 21.19 -13.83 -12.04
CA VAL A 47 21.64 -12.66 -11.30
C VAL A 47 22.76 -11.96 -12.08
N ASP A 48 23.83 -12.69 -12.39
CA ASP A 48 25.02 -12.15 -13.05
C ASP A 48 25.00 -12.37 -14.57
N PHE A 49 24.34 -13.44 -15.02
CA PHE A 49 24.17 -13.73 -16.45
C PHE A 49 22.91 -14.52 -16.75
N THR A 50 22.47 -14.49 -18.02
CA THR A 50 21.40 -15.31 -18.57
C THR A 50 21.83 -15.96 -19.87
N VAL A 51 21.33 -17.17 -20.13
CA VAL A 51 21.64 -17.93 -21.35
C VAL A 51 20.79 -17.43 -22.52
N ILE A 52 21.44 -17.12 -23.64
CA ILE A 52 20.80 -16.67 -24.89
C ILE A 52 21.12 -17.67 -26.00
N ALA A 53 20.10 -18.28 -26.61
CA ALA A 53 20.28 -19.10 -27.80
C ALA A 53 20.09 -18.26 -29.07
N LYS A 54 21.12 -18.18 -29.91
CA LYS A 54 21.06 -17.56 -31.24
C LYS A 54 20.97 -18.63 -32.31
N ASN A 55 20.03 -18.47 -33.25
CA ASN A 55 19.95 -19.29 -34.45
C ASN A 55 20.86 -18.67 -35.51
N VAL A 56 21.86 -19.42 -35.98
CA VAL A 56 22.80 -18.99 -37.02
C VAL A 56 22.60 -19.85 -38.25
N HIS A 57 22.57 -19.24 -39.43
CA HIS A 57 22.47 -19.98 -40.68
C HIS A 57 23.77 -20.76 -40.91
N ASP A 58 23.64 -22.06 -41.13
CA ASP A 58 24.76 -22.98 -41.37
C ASP A 58 24.30 -23.98 -42.44
N ASP A 59 24.79 -23.79 -43.66
CA ASP A 59 24.43 -24.61 -44.83
C ASP A 59 24.84 -26.08 -44.68
N THR A 60 25.69 -26.38 -43.69
CA THR A 60 26.14 -27.73 -43.34
C THR A 60 25.22 -28.44 -42.34
N ALA A 61 24.28 -27.72 -41.71
CA ALA A 61 23.38 -28.26 -40.68
C ALA A 61 22.07 -28.80 -41.29
N PHE A 62 21.51 -29.87 -40.69
CA PHE A 62 20.21 -30.41 -41.11
C PHE A 62 19.10 -29.38 -40.85
N GLY A 63 18.58 -28.77 -41.92
CA GLY A 63 17.62 -27.66 -41.84
C GLY A 63 18.23 -26.25 -41.95
N GLY A 64 19.53 -26.13 -42.28
CA GLY A 64 20.19 -24.86 -42.61
C GLY A 64 20.44 -23.92 -41.43
N VAL A 65 20.15 -24.35 -40.19
CA VAL A 65 20.24 -23.50 -38.99
C VAL A 65 20.93 -24.27 -37.85
N ARG A 66 21.91 -23.62 -37.23
CA ARG A 66 22.61 -24.09 -36.04
C ARG A 66 22.29 -23.20 -34.84
N LYS A 67 21.89 -23.81 -33.72
CA LYS A 67 21.74 -23.13 -32.43
C LYS A 67 23.11 -22.92 -31.80
N ILE A 68 23.46 -21.66 -31.53
CA ILE A 68 24.68 -21.27 -30.81
C ILE A 68 24.29 -20.64 -29.48
N ILE A 69 24.88 -21.13 -28.39
CA ILE A 69 24.66 -20.61 -27.04
C ILE A 69 25.58 -19.40 -26.83
N ASP A 70 25.01 -18.27 -26.43
CA ASP A 70 25.64 -17.05 -25.95
C ASP A 70 25.10 -16.74 -24.54
N HIS A 71 25.68 -15.76 -23.86
CA HIS A 71 25.23 -15.35 -22.53
C HIS A 71 25.17 -13.83 -22.47
N ALA A 72 24.08 -13.27 -21.94
CA ALA A 72 24.07 -11.87 -21.53
C ALA A 72 24.53 -11.78 -20.08
N MET A 73 25.60 -11.05 -19.83
CA MET A 73 26.18 -10.85 -18.50
C MET A 73 26.08 -9.40 -18.06
N THR A 74 26.02 -9.17 -16.75
CA THR A 74 26.11 -7.82 -16.18
C THR A 74 27.49 -7.21 -16.46
N ILE A 75 27.55 -5.88 -16.46
CA ILE A 75 28.85 -5.17 -16.57
C ILE A 75 29.78 -5.54 -15.40
N ASP A 76 29.24 -5.78 -14.20
CA ASP A 76 30.01 -6.22 -13.04
C ASP A 76 30.72 -7.56 -13.29
N MET A 77 29.99 -8.57 -13.75
CA MET A 77 30.56 -9.85 -14.15
C MET A 77 31.61 -9.69 -15.25
N ALA A 78 31.34 -8.88 -16.28
CA ALA A 78 32.27 -8.64 -17.37
C ALA A 78 33.60 -7.99 -16.91
N LYS A 79 33.54 -7.04 -15.96
CA LYS A 79 34.73 -6.41 -15.33
C LYS A 79 35.56 -7.42 -14.54
N GLU A 80 34.91 -8.33 -13.83
CA GLU A 80 35.57 -9.37 -13.04
C GLU A 80 36.24 -10.41 -13.94
N ILE A 81 35.53 -10.93 -14.95
CA ILE A 81 36.09 -11.86 -15.94
C ILE A 81 37.30 -11.24 -16.65
N SER A 82 37.21 -9.95 -17.01
CA SER A 82 38.31 -9.21 -17.63
C SER A 82 39.54 -9.11 -16.72
N MET A 83 39.33 -9.00 -15.41
CA MET A 83 40.42 -8.98 -14.40
C MET A 83 41.05 -10.37 -14.22
N ILE A 84 40.24 -11.44 -14.24
CA ILE A 84 40.70 -12.82 -14.08
C ILE A 84 41.67 -13.24 -15.19
N GLN A 85 41.50 -12.74 -16.42
CA GLN A 85 42.39 -13.11 -17.54
C GLN A 85 43.85 -12.71 -17.32
N ARG A 86 44.13 -11.64 -16.54
CA ARG A 86 45.49 -11.11 -16.32
C ARG A 86 46.25 -10.82 -17.62
N THR A 87 45.55 -10.43 -18.69
CA THR A 87 46.10 -10.05 -19.98
C THR A 87 45.96 -8.55 -20.24
N GLU A 88 46.73 -8.00 -21.19
CA GLU A 88 46.59 -6.59 -21.59
C GLU A 88 45.21 -6.31 -22.19
N LYS A 89 44.66 -7.26 -22.96
CA LYS A 89 43.27 -7.20 -23.45
C LYS A 89 42.27 -7.18 -22.29
N GLY A 90 42.45 -8.02 -21.27
CA GLY A 90 41.62 -7.98 -20.07
C GLY A 90 41.65 -6.63 -19.36
N LYS A 91 42.83 -6.01 -19.26
CA LYS A 91 42.97 -4.66 -18.71
C LYS A 91 42.23 -3.60 -19.55
N GLN A 92 42.33 -3.68 -20.88
CA GLN A 92 41.61 -2.78 -21.79
C GLN A 92 40.09 -2.94 -21.68
N ALA A 93 39.58 -4.18 -21.67
CA ALA A 93 38.16 -4.46 -21.49
C ALA A 93 37.64 -3.89 -20.17
N ARG A 94 38.36 -4.14 -19.06
CA ARG A 94 37.99 -3.60 -17.74
C ARG A 94 37.96 -2.07 -17.72
N GLN A 95 38.99 -1.42 -18.29
CA GLN A 95 39.03 0.05 -18.34
C GLN A 95 37.90 0.63 -19.18
N TYR A 96 37.57 -0.02 -20.29
CA TYR A 96 36.43 0.34 -21.12
C TYR A 96 35.12 0.28 -20.35
N PHE A 97 34.83 -0.83 -19.67
CA PHE A 97 33.61 -0.97 -18.86
C PHE A 97 33.51 0.06 -17.74
N ILE A 98 34.62 0.32 -17.03
CA ILE A 98 34.67 1.36 -15.99
C ILE A 98 34.39 2.75 -16.59
N GLN A 99 34.89 3.03 -17.79
CA GLN A 99 34.65 4.31 -18.47
C GLN A 99 33.17 4.46 -18.85
N VAL A 100 32.55 3.41 -19.38
CA VAL A 100 31.12 3.43 -19.74
C VAL A 100 30.26 3.68 -18.50
N GLU A 101 30.51 3.00 -17.37
CA GLU A 101 29.76 3.24 -16.13
C GLU A 101 29.93 4.69 -15.64
N LYS A 102 31.14 5.24 -15.70
CA LYS A 102 31.39 6.63 -15.31
C LYS A 102 30.64 7.62 -16.19
N GLU A 103 30.61 7.39 -17.50
CA GLU A 103 29.88 8.22 -18.45
C GLU A 103 28.37 8.12 -18.22
N TYR A 104 27.85 6.91 -18.02
CA TYR A 104 26.45 6.68 -17.69
C TYR A 104 26.04 7.40 -16.38
N LEU A 105 26.84 7.26 -15.32
CA LEU A 105 26.60 7.96 -14.06
C LEU A 105 26.70 9.49 -14.20
N LYS A 106 27.57 9.99 -15.06
CA LYS A 106 27.72 11.43 -15.33
C LYS A 106 26.50 11.98 -16.06
N GLU A 107 26.01 11.29 -17.09
CA GLU A 107 24.78 11.65 -17.80
C GLU A 107 23.58 11.58 -16.86
N LEU A 108 23.46 10.51 -16.05
CA LEU A 108 22.40 10.42 -15.04
C LEU A 108 22.43 11.59 -14.06
N LYS A 109 23.61 11.95 -13.53
CA LYS A 109 23.77 13.11 -12.65
C LYS A 109 23.42 14.43 -13.34
N LYS A 110 23.77 14.58 -14.62
CA LYS A 110 23.45 15.79 -15.39
C LYS A 110 21.93 15.93 -15.58
N THR A 111 21.26 14.84 -15.94
CA THR A 111 19.79 14.79 -16.07
C THR A 111 19.10 15.04 -14.72
N LEU A 112 19.61 14.47 -13.63
CA LEU A 112 19.07 14.68 -12.28
C LEU A 112 19.33 16.09 -11.72
N ASN A 113 20.32 16.81 -12.25
CA ASN A 113 20.63 18.18 -11.85
C ASN A 113 20.01 19.24 -12.78
N ASP A 114 19.26 18.82 -13.80
CA ASP A 114 18.46 19.75 -14.60
C ASP A 114 17.22 20.16 -13.80
N PRO A 115 17.04 21.46 -13.47
CA PRO A 115 15.85 21.93 -12.75
C PRO A 115 14.53 21.54 -13.41
N ARG A 116 14.50 21.38 -14.74
CA ARG A 116 13.29 20.97 -15.48
C ARG A 116 12.92 19.52 -15.20
N GLU A 117 13.91 18.64 -15.21
CA GLU A 117 13.70 17.22 -14.92
C GLU A 117 13.35 16.99 -13.47
N GLN A 118 13.98 17.72 -12.54
CA GLN A 118 13.62 17.72 -11.13
C GLN A 118 12.16 18.14 -10.92
N LEU A 119 11.72 19.21 -11.59
CA LEU A 119 10.34 19.67 -11.52
C LEU A 119 9.36 18.64 -12.10
N ARG A 120 9.70 18.02 -13.24
CA ARG A 120 8.88 16.96 -13.86
C ARG A 120 8.70 15.77 -12.92
N LEU A 121 9.78 15.29 -12.31
CA LEU A 121 9.77 14.23 -11.31
C LEU A 121 8.90 14.63 -10.11
N PHE A 122 9.11 15.83 -9.57
CA PHE A 122 8.30 16.35 -8.44
C PHE A 122 6.82 16.39 -8.77
N TYR A 123 6.45 16.86 -9.97
CA TYR A 123 5.07 16.87 -10.44
C TYR A 123 4.50 15.45 -10.52
N GLN A 124 5.24 14.50 -11.09
CA GLN A 124 4.83 13.09 -11.16
C GLN A 124 4.61 12.48 -9.77
N PHE A 125 5.52 12.75 -8.82
CA PHE A 125 5.34 12.33 -7.43
C PHE A 125 4.12 12.99 -6.79
N GLY A 126 3.87 14.27 -7.08
CA GLY A 126 2.69 15.02 -6.64
C GLY A 126 1.39 14.38 -7.12
N GLU A 127 1.29 14.11 -8.42
CA GLU A 127 0.15 13.40 -9.04
C GLU A 127 -0.08 12.03 -8.39
N GLN A 128 0.97 11.21 -8.25
CA GLN A 128 0.85 9.90 -7.59
C GLN A 128 0.40 10.02 -6.14
N THR A 129 0.88 11.03 -5.43
CA THR A 129 0.49 11.28 -4.04
C THR A 129 -0.99 11.68 -3.95
N ALA A 130 -1.46 12.56 -4.84
CA ALA A 130 -2.85 12.97 -4.90
C ALA A 130 -3.79 11.76 -5.11
N VAL A 131 -3.50 10.91 -6.09
CA VAL A 131 -4.28 9.69 -6.36
C VAL A 131 -4.34 8.75 -5.15
N ARG A 132 -3.22 8.59 -4.43
CA ARG A 132 -3.17 7.77 -3.21
C ARG A 132 -3.98 8.37 -2.08
N VAL A 133 -3.96 9.70 -1.92
CA VAL A 133 -4.78 10.40 -0.92
C VAL A 133 -6.26 10.21 -1.23
N ASP A 134 -6.69 10.36 -2.49
CA ASP A 134 -8.08 10.15 -2.91
C ASP A 134 -8.57 8.72 -2.60
N ALA A 135 -7.72 7.71 -2.83
CA ALA A 135 -8.03 6.33 -2.49
C ALA A 135 -8.19 6.14 -0.97
N ILE A 136 -7.27 6.72 -0.18
CA ILE A 136 -7.33 6.67 1.29
C ILE A 136 -8.59 7.36 1.80
N GLU A 137 -8.96 8.52 1.27
CA GLU A 137 -10.18 9.23 1.68
C GLU A 137 -11.43 8.39 1.43
N LYS A 138 -11.50 7.72 0.28
CA LYS A 138 -12.60 6.79 -0.03
C LYS A 138 -12.66 5.63 0.96
N ASP A 139 -11.53 4.99 1.25
CA ASP A 139 -11.46 3.90 2.22
C ASP A 139 -11.87 4.38 3.60
N VAL A 140 -11.37 5.54 4.06
CA VAL A 140 -11.76 6.14 5.35
C VAL A 140 -13.26 6.43 5.40
N SER A 141 -13.87 6.89 4.29
CA SER A 141 -15.32 7.09 4.24
C SER A 141 -16.09 5.78 4.44
N ILE A 142 -15.68 4.72 3.73
CA ILE A 142 -16.28 3.38 3.87
C ILE A 142 -16.09 2.85 5.29
N LEU A 143 -14.89 3.00 5.86
CA LEU A 143 -14.62 2.61 7.24
C LEU A 143 -15.53 3.38 8.21
N LYS A 144 -15.68 4.69 8.07
CA LYS A 144 -16.56 5.48 8.96
C LYS A 144 -18.03 5.07 8.89
N GLU A 145 -18.48 4.63 7.71
CA GLU A 145 -19.86 4.20 7.47
C GLU A 145 -20.13 2.77 7.94
N THR A 146 -19.11 1.91 7.93
CA THR A 146 -19.24 0.49 8.30
C THR A 146 -18.76 0.16 9.71
N MET A 147 -17.85 0.97 10.26
CA MET A 147 -17.34 0.79 11.61
C MET A 147 -18.37 1.21 12.64
N ARG A 148 -18.62 0.30 13.56
CA ARG A 148 -19.41 0.53 14.76
C ARG A 148 -18.69 1.50 15.70
N ILE A 149 -19.45 2.16 16.56
CA ILE A 149 -18.92 2.94 17.68
C ILE A 149 -18.03 2.09 18.59
N SER A 150 -17.02 2.73 19.18
CA SER A 150 -16.15 2.10 20.18
C SER A 150 -16.92 1.80 21.49
N GLY A 151 -16.41 0.86 22.29
CA GLY A 151 -17.02 0.54 23.59
C GLY A 151 -17.12 1.73 24.56
N LYS A 152 -16.21 2.71 24.46
CA LYS A 152 -16.30 3.96 25.22
C LYS A 152 -17.49 4.82 24.77
N GLN A 153 -17.62 5.02 23.46
CA GLN A 153 -18.74 5.77 22.86
C GLN A 153 -20.08 5.10 23.16
N GLU A 154 -20.12 3.77 23.16
CA GLU A 154 -21.29 3.00 23.55
C GLU A 154 -21.72 3.28 25.00
N ALA A 155 -20.76 3.25 25.94
CA ALA A 155 -21.01 3.57 27.33
C ALA A 155 -21.47 5.03 27.53
N ASP A 156 -20.94 5.96 26.73
CA ASP A 156 -21.34 7.36 26.77
C ASP A 156 -22.79 7.55 26.26
N ILE A 157 -23.20 6.87 25.20
CA ILE A 157 -24.61 6.83 24.74
C ILE A 157 -25.53 6.27 25.82
N GLN A 158 -25.15 5.16 26.44
CA GLN A 158 -25.96 4.56 27.51
C GLN A 158 -26.09 5.51 28.72
N ARG A 159 -25.00 6.17 29.10
CA ARG A 159 -25.00 7.15 30.20
C ARG A 159 -25.87 8.35 29.87
N ALA A 160 -25.73 8.93 28.67
CA ALA A 160 -26.51 10.07 28.21
C ALA A 160 -28.00 9.73 28.12
N GLY A 161 -28.35 8.59 27.51
CA GLY A 161 -29.72 8.13 27.41
C GLY A 161 -30.36 7.88 28.78
N LYS A 162 -29.60 7.27 29.70
CA LYS A 162 -30.05 7.09 31.08
C LYS A 162 -30.33 8.41 31.78
N GLN A 163 -29.42 9.38 31.63
CA GLN A 163 -29.57 10.69 32.23
C GLN A 163 -30.82 11.41 31.68
N LYS A 164 -31.03 11.38 30.36
CA LYS A 164 -32.19 12.02 29.73
C LYS A 164 -33.51 11.42 30.21
N VAL A 165 -33.61 10.09 30.24
CA VAL A 165 -34.86 9.43 30.69
C VAL A 165 -35.17 9.77 32.15
N ILE A 166 -34.15 9.84 33.02
CA ILE A 166 -34.31 10.24 34.41
C ILE A 166 -34.78 11.70 34.52
N GLU A 167 -34.22 12.60 33.71
CA GLU A 167 -34.63 14.01 33.64
C GLU A 167 -36.12 14.12 33.25
N VAL A 168 -36.55 13.40 32.21
CA VAL A 168 -37.95 13.36 31.75
C VAL A 168 -38.89 12.83 32.84
N LEU A 169 -38.46 11.85 33.63
CA LEU A 169 -39.25 11.29 34.73
C LEU A 169 -39.31 12.21 35.96
N GLY A 170 -38.51 13.28 36.02
CA GLY A 170 -38.44 14.21 37.15
C GLY A 170 -37.45 13.81 38.25
N GLY A 171 -36.46 12.96 37.96
CA GLY A 171 -35.44 12.49 38.90
C GLY A 171 -35.58 11.01 39.29
N LYS A 172 -34.58 10.48 40.01
CA LYS A 172 -34.59 9.07 40.46
C LYS A 172 -35.57 8.80 41.59
N ASP A 173 -35.78 9.81 42.44
CA ASP A 173 -36.67 9.72 43.61
C ASP A 173 -38.12 10.11 43.25
N SER A 174 -38.42 10.24 41.95
CA SER A 174 -39.74 10.64 41.49
C SER A 174 -40.71 9.45 41.52
N PRO A 175 -42.00 9.68 41.84
CA PRO A 175 -43.02 8.63 41.80
C PRO A 175 -43.18 7.99 40.41
N ALA A 176 -43.01 8.79 39.35
CA ALA A 176 -42.99 8.27 37.99
C ALA A 176 -41.81 7.33 37.75
N TYR A 177 -40.64 7.59 38.33
CA TYR A 177 -39.50 6.69 38.22
C TYR A 177 -39.78 5.33 38.87
N GLU A 178 -40.38 5.29 40.05
CA GLU A 178 -40.72 4.03 40.71
C GLU A 178 -41.78 3.23 39.94
N SER A 179 -42.78 3.92 39.38
CA SER A 179 -43.96 3.27 38.80
C SER A 179 -43.78 2.87 37.33
N ILE A 180 -43.27 3.78 36.49
CA ILE A 180 -43.33 3.63 35.02
C ILE A 180 -41.97 3.66 34.33
N SER A 181 -40.86 3.81 35.06
CA SER A 181 -39.51 3.92 34.47
C SER A 181 -39.21 2.82 33.44
N LYS A 182 -39.51 1.56 33.75
CA LYS A 182 -39.26 0.41 32.84
C LYS A 182 -39.89 0.61 31.46
N LYS A 183 -41.12 1.12 31.42
CA LYS A 183 -41.86 1.41 30.16
C LYS A 183 -41.20 2.56 29.41
N VAL A 184 -40.87 3.66 30.09
CA VAL A 184 -40.24 4.84 29.47
C VAL A 184 -38.86 4.53 28.92
N PHE A 185 -38.03 3.78 29.66
CA PHE A 185 -36.74 3.29 29.18
C PHE A 185 -36.87 2.40 27.94
N ALA A 186 -37.83 1.47 27.94
CA ALA A 186 -38.07 0.59 26.79
C ALA A 186 -38.52 1.39 25.56
N THR A 187 -39.41 2.36 25.73
CA THR A 187 -39.86 3.25 24.65
C THR A 187 -38.70 4.06 24.09
N PHE A 188 -37.93 4.73 24.93
CA PHE A 188 -36.77 5.52 24.51
C PHE A 188 -35.79 4.69 23.66
N TRP A 189 -35.38 3.51 24.15
CA TRP A 189 -34.44 2.67 23.39
C TRP A 189 -35.05 2.06 22.14
N SER A 190 -36.37 1.82 22.12
CA SER A 190 -37.07 1.39 20.91
C SER A 190 -37.07 2.50 19.85
N GLU A 191 -37.31 3.75 20.25
CA GLU A 191 -37.31 4.90 19.34
C GLU A 191 -35.92 5.24 18.84
N PHE A 192 -34.91 5.19 19.71
CA PHE A 192 -33.50 5.34 19.33
C PHE A 192 -33.11 4.34 18.25
N LYS A 193 -33.38 3.04 18.49
CA LYS A 193 -33.10 1.97 17.53
C LYS A 193 -33.87 2.14 16.21
N ARG A 194 -35.11 2.61 16.28
CA ARG A 194 -35.95 2.89 15.10
C ARG A 194 -35.41 4.06 14.29
N TYR A 195 -34.98 5.13 14.94
CA TYR A 195 -34.43 6.32 14.27
C TYR A 195 -33.16 5.99 13.49
N PHE A 196 -32.21 5.30 14.14
CA PHE A 196 -30.95 4.89 13.52
C PHE A 196 -31.04 3.60 12.69
N SER A 197 -32.22 2.96 12.62
CA SER A 197 -32.42 1.67 11.93
C SER A 197 -31.43 0.58 12.35
N ILE A 198 -31.13 0.49 13.65
CA ILE A 198 -30.16 -0.45 14.22
C ILE A 198 -30.81 -1.45 15.18
N PRO A 199 -30.34 -2.72 15.22
CA PRO A 199 -30.88 -3.71 16.15
C PRO A 199 -30.40 -3.50 17.59
N ARG A 200 -29.20 -2.96 17.79
CA ARG A 200 -28.58 -2.67 19.10
C ARG A 200 -27.78 -1.37 19.05
N TYR A 201 -27.65 -0.69 20.18
CA TYR A 201 -26.91 0.58 20.29
C TYR A 201 -25.44 0.44 19.83
N GLY A 202 -24.80 -0.71 20.07
CA GLY A 202 -23.40 -0.95 19.71
C GLY A 202 -23.18 -1.18 18.22
N GLU A 203 -24.25 -1.24 17.41
CA GLU A 203 -24.16 -1.30 15.94
C GLU A 203 -24.17 0.09 15.30
N LEU A 204 -24.33 1.15 16.09
CA LEU A 204 -24.37 2.51 15.57
C LEU A 204 -23.07 2.78 14.78
N PRO A 205 -23.14 3.21 13.52
CA PRO A 205 -21.99 3.65 12.76
C PRO A 205 -21.28 4.82 13.46
N CYS A 206 -19.94 4.81 13.46
CA CYS A 206 -19.13 5.83 14.12
C CYS A 206 -19.43 7.25 13.59
N LYS A 207 -19.76 7.37 12.29
CA LYS A 207 -20.18 8.63 11.64
C LYS A 207 -21.44 9.24 12.27
N GLN A 208 -22.32 8.44 12.87
CA GLN A 208 -23.61 8.87 13.45
C GLN A 208 -23.53 9.12 14.97
N PHE A 209 -22.34 9.05 15.57
CA PHE A 209 -22.18 9.21 17.01
C PHE A 209 -22.66 10.58 17.52
N GLU A 210 -22.32 11.66 16.83
CA GLU A 210 -22.75 13.01 17.21
C GLU A 210 -24.26 13.19 17.07
N GLU A 211 -24.84 12.69 15.97
CA GLU A 211 -26.28 12.69 15.73
C GLU A 211 -27.05 11.92 16.82
N ALA A 212 -26.50 10.79 17.28
CA ALA A 212 -27.06 10.04 18.40
C ALA A 212 -27.08 10.85 19.69
N LEU A 213 -26.05 11.63 20.00
CA LEU A 213 -26.05 12.48 21.20
C LEU A 213 -27.09 13.60 21.10
N ILE A 214 -27.26 14.19 19.91
CA ILE A 214 -28.29 15.21 19.66
C ILE A 214 -29.68 14.61 19.85
N PHE A 215 -29.96 13.45 19.23
CA PHE A 215 -31.23 12.74 19.41
C PHE A 215 -31.54 12.52 20.89
N ILE A 216 -30.55 12.08 21.67
CA ILE A 216 -30.72 11.84 23.11
C ILE A 216 -31.05 13.14 23.84
N ALA A 217 -30.35 14.23 23.54
CA ALA A 217 -30.58 15.51 24.21
C ALA A 217 -31.99 16.07 23.95
N GLU A 218 -32.50 15.89 22.73
CA GLU A 218 -33.80 16.42 22.29
C GLU A 218 -34.97 15.47 22.54
N TRP A 219 -34.70 14.22 22.91
CA TRP A 219 -35.75 13.22 23.07
C TRP A 219 -36.79 13.60 24.13
N LEU A 220 -38.06 13.48 23.75
CA LEU A 220 -39.22 13.59 24.62
C LEU A 220 -40.22 12.47 24.31
N PRO A 221 -40.86 11.88 25.33
CA PRO A 221 -41.85 10.84 25.12
C PRO A 221 -43.12 11.40 24.47
N GLU A 222 -43.88 10.52 23.84
CA GLU A 222 -45.19 10.85 23.27
C GLU A 222 -46.10 11.57 24.29
N THR A 223 -46.92 12.49 23.79
CA THR A 223 -47.83 13.32 24.61
C THR A 223 -48.62 12.53 25.64
N ALA A 224 -49.15 11.35 25.28
CA ALA A 224 -49.89 10.48 26.20
C ALA A 224 -49.03 10.00 27.37
N MET A 225 -47.83 9.49 27.09
CA MET A 225 -46.89 9.04 28.13
C MET A 225 -46.40 10.20 28.99
N ARG A 226 -46.21 11.38 28.41
CA ARG A 226 -45.85 12.59 29.17
C ARG A 226 -46.96 13.02 30.13
N MET A 227 -48.22 12.95 29.71
CA MET A 227 -49.37 13.22 30.60
C MET A 227 -49.44 12.23 31.76
N GLU A 228 -49.19 10.95 31.49
CA GLU A 228 -49.13 9.87 32.49
C GLU A 228 -48.02 10.13 33.53
N ILE A 229 -46.81 10.47 33.09
CA ILE A 229 -45.68 10.84 33.98
C ILE A 229 -46.04 12.03 34.87
N ASN A 230 -46.63 13.08 34.28
CA ASN A 230 -47.03 14.27 35.03
C ASN A 230 -48.12 13.98 36.07
N GLN A 231 -49.08 13.11 35.74
CA GLN A 231 -50.12 12.71 36.68
C GLN A 231 -49.54 11.98 37.89
N LEU A 232 -48.66 10.99 37.67
CA LEU A 232 -48.03 10.21 38.74
C LEU A 232 -47.19 11.09 39.67
N ASN A 233 -46.41 12.01 39.09
CA ASN A 233 -45.60 12.94 39.87
C ASN A 233 -46.44 13.93 40.69
N ARG A 234 -47.60 14.37 40.18
CA ARG A 234 -48.54 15.25 40.91
C ARG A 234 -49.28 14.52 42.03
N GLN A 235 -49.71 13.27 41.81
CA GLN A 235 -50.49 12.52 42.79
C GLN A 235 -49.74 12.30 44.11
N SER A 236 -48.42 12.06 44.09
CA SER A 236 -47.66 11.87 45.34
C SER A 236 -47.34 13.16 46.09
N GLN A 237 -47.38 14.34 45.44
CA GLN A 237 -47.22 15.62 46.15
C GLN A 237 -48.41 15.89 47.10
N LEU A 238 -49.58 15.31 46.82
CA LEU A 238 -50.79 15.47 47.64
C LEU A 238 -50.83 14.58 48.89
N PHE A 239 -49.99 13.53 48.97
CA PHE A 239 -49.94 12.60 50.11
C PHE A 239 -48.75 12.83 51.06
N ARG A 240 -47.88 13.81 50.76
CA ARG A 240 -46.70 14.19 51.57
C ARG A 240 -46.83 15.58 52.23
N ALA A 241 -48.00 16.22 52.15
CA ALA A 241 -48.36 17.46 52.86
C ALA A 241 -49.25 17.14 54.06
#